data_AF-A0A7T8GZR2-F1
#
_entry.id   AF-A0A7T8GZR2-F1
#
_cell.length_a   1.000
_cell.length_b   1.000
_cell.length_c   1.000
_cell.angle_alpha   90.00
_cell.angle_beta   90.00
_cell.angle_gamma   90.00
#
_symmetry.space_group_name_H-M   'P 1'
#
loop_
_entity.id
_entity.type
_entity.pdbx_description
1 polymer ?
#
loop_
_entity_poly.entity_id
_entity_poly.type
_entity_poly.pdbx_seq_one_letter_code
_entity_poly.pdbx_strand_id
1 'polypeptide(L)' 'LVNECNGPNSAHRTIQVAINDAARSIVGYKRRDHIHVGDLLERAGLPSLHEVAAKAVALETWKCFYSNDGGRCQEPG' A
#
# COMPACT_ATOMS: atom_id res chain seq x y z
N LEU A 1 -20.25 7.26 -11.34
CA LEU A 1 -20.74 7.08 -9.96
C LEU A 1 -19.55 6.71 -9.10
N VAL A 2 -18.91 7.70 -8.48
CA VAL A 2 -17.86 7.45 -7.49
C VAL A 2 -18.56 7.06 -6.20
N ASN A 3 -18.44 5.79 -5.81
CA ASN A 3 -19.11 5.25 -4.64
C ASN A 3 -18.29 5.64 -3.40
N GLU A 4 -18.72 6.69 -2.70
CA GLU A 4 -18.19 7.06 -1.39
C GLU A 4 -18.69 6.06 -0.33
N CYS A 5 -18.02 4.91 -0.27
CA CYS A 5 -18.25 3.94 0.80
C CYS A 5 -17.51 4.45 2.04
N ASN A 6 -18.21 5.01 3.03
CA ASN A 6 -17.62 5.73 4.15
C ASN A 6 -17.26 4.80 5.34
N GLY A 7 -16.18 4.02 5.19
CA GLY A 7 -15.60 3.21 6.27
C GLY A 7 -14.18 2.75 5.92
N PRO A 8 -13.24 2.61 6.88
CA PRO A 8 -11.82 2.37 6.57
C PRO A 8 -11.56 1.12 5.71
N ASN A 9 -12.44 0.13 5.78
CA ASN A 9 -12.36 -1.11 4.99
C ASN A 9 -12.70 -0.93 3.49
N SER A 10 -13.48 0.09 3.12
CA SER A 10 -13.88 0.31 1.74
C SER A 10 -12.74 0.91 0.90
N ALA A 11 -11.97 1.84 1.47
CA ALA A 11 -10.84 2.47 0.81
C ALA A 11 -9.73 1.45 0.55
N HIS A 12 -9.40 0.63 1.57
CA HIS A 12 -8.47 -0.49 1.43
C HIS A 12 -8.88 -1.44 0.30
N ARG A 13 -10.17 -1.82 0.28
CA ARG A 13 -10.71 -2.70 -0.77
C ARG A 13 -10.61 -2.08 -2.16
N THR A 14 -10.93 -0.80 -2.30
CA THR A 14 -10.84 -0.09 -3.59
C THR A 14 -9.41 -0.04 -4.11
N ILE A 15 -8.44 0.27 -3.23
CA ILE A 15 -7.03 0.30 -3.59
C ILE A 15 -6.55 -1.09 -4.01
N GLN A 16 -6.91 -2.13 -3.26
CA GLN A 16 -6.56 -3.51 -3.60
C GLN A 16 -7.14 -3.94 -4.96
N VAL A 17 -8.37 -3.55 -5.27
CA VAL A 17 -8.98 -3.81 -6.58
C VAL A 17 -8.21 -3.07 -7.69
N ALA A 18 -7.86 -1.81 -7.49
CA ALA A 18 -7.11 -1.02 -8.47
C ALA A 18 -5.72 -1.60 -8.75
N ILE A 19 -4.99 -2.02 -7.71
CA ILE A 19 -3.68 -2.69 -7.85
C ILE A 19 -3.83 -4.00 -8.63
N ASN A 20 -4.85 -4.80 -8.32
CA ASN A 20 -5.09 -6.07 -9.01
C ASN A 20 -5.47 -5.87 -10.48
N ASP A 21 -6.27 -4.86 -10.80
CA ASP A 21 -6.64 -4.55 -12.18
C ASP A 21 -5.45 -3.97 -12.97
N ALA A 22 -4.58 -3.21 -12.33
CA ALA A 22 -3.29 -2.79 -12.91
C ALA A 22 -2.38 -3.99 -13.20
N ALA A 23 -2.22 -4.91 -12.25
CA ALA A 23 -1.43 -6.13 -12.43
C ALA A 23 -1.96 -7.00 -13.59
N ARG A 24 -3.29 -7.14 -13.71
CA ARG A 24 -3.93 -7.81 -14.85
C ARG A 24 -3.63 -7.13 -16.18
N SER A 25 -3.63 -5.80 -16.20
CA SER A 25 -3.35 -5.02 -17.40
C SER A 25 -1.89 -5.16 -17.85
N ILE A 26 -0.96 -5.23 -16.89
CA ILE A 26 0.49 -5.39 -17.16
C ILE A 26 0.79 -6.78 -17.73
N VAL A 27 0.26 -7.84 -17.10
CA VAL A 27 0.59 -9.23 -17.46
C VAL A 27 -0.34 -9.78 -18.56
N GLY A 28 -1.46 -9.10 -18.84
CA GLY A 28 -2.42 -9.48 -19.87
C GLY A 28 -3.43 -10.56 -19.44
N TYR A 29 -3.57 -10.82 -18.14
CA TYR A 29 -4.49 -11.84 -17.63
C TYR A 29 -5.93 -11.33 -17.49
N LYS A 30 -6.89 -12.20 -17.81
CA LYS A 30 -8.32 -11.94 -17.65
C LYS A 30 -8.80 -12.48 -16.30
N ARG A 31 -9.90 -11.91 -15.78
CA ARG A 31 -10.51 -12.40 -14.52
C ARG A 31 -10.93 -13.88 -14.58
N ARG A 32 -11.28 -14.36 -15.78
CA ARG A 32 -11.66 -15.75 -16.06
C ARG A 32 -10.51 -16.76 -15.96
N ASP A 33 -9.26 -16.29 -15.94
CA ASP A 33 -8.10 -17.17 -15.86
C ASP A 33 -7.88 -17.68 -14.41
N HIS A 34 -8.71 -17.21 -13.45
CA HIS A 34 -8.76 -17.65 -12.05
C HIS A 34 -7.40 -17.75 -11.35
N ILE A 35 -6.48 -16.84 -11.70
CA ILE A 35 -5.13 -16.81 -11.12
C ILE A 35 -5.16 -16.22 -9.71
N HIS A 36 -4.38 -16.80 -8.80
CA HIS A 36 -4.19 -16.27 -7.46
C HIS A 36 -3.56 -14.88 -7.51
N VAL A 37 -3.99 -13.99 -6.60
CA VAL A 37 -3.51 -12.60 -6.57
C VAL A 37 -2.01 -12.52 -6.28
N GLY A 38 -1.46 -13.41 -5.45
CA GLY A 38 -0.02 -13.49 -5.19
C GLY A 38 0.78 -13.74 -6.48
N ASP A 39 0.44 -14.80 -7.21
CA ASP A 39 1.09 -15.16 -8.47
C ASP A 39 0.92 -14.06 -9.54
N LEU A 40 -0.23 -13.40 -9.58
CA LEU A 40 -0.51 -12.28 -10.48
C LEU A 40 0.41 -11.09 -10.21
N LEU A 41 0.57 -10.73 -8.93
CA LEU A 41 1.40 -9.62 -8.50
C LEU A 41 2.89 -9.89 -8.72
N GLU A 42 3.35 -11.11 -8.40
CA GLU A 42 4.72 -11.55 -8.65
C GLU A 42 5.07 -11.47 -10.14
N ARG A 43 4.18 -11.96 -11.01
CA ARG A 43 4.37 -11.87 -12.48
C ARG A 43 4.32 -10.44 -13.01
N ALA A 44 3.55 -9.56 -12.36
CA ALA A 44 3.51 -8.14 -12.71
C ALA A 44 4.70 -7.35 -12.14
N GLY A 45 5.50 -7.95 -11.26
CA GLY A 45 6.55 -7.25 -10.51
C GLY A 45 6.00 -6.21 -9.52
N LEU A 46 4.74 -6.35 -9.11
CA LEU A 46 4.07 -5.41 -8.20
C LEU A 46 4.01 -5.97 -6.78
N PRO A 47 4.31 -5.17 -5.75
CA PRO A 47 4.08 -5.56 -4.37
C PRO A 47 2.58 -5.54 -4.03
N SER A 48 2.17 -6.36 -3.07
CA SER A 48 0.82 -6.33 -2.52
C SER A 48 0.59 -5.08 -1.67
N LEU A 49 -0.69 -4.69 -1.51
CA LEU A 49 -1.06 -3.53 -0.69
C LEU A 49 -0.55 -3.65 0.76
N HIS A 50 -0.56 -4.86 1.33
CA HIS A 50 -0.06 -5.10 2.68
C HIS A 50 1.45 -4.90 2.78
N GLU A 51 2.22 -5.34 1.78
CA GLU A 51 3.67 -5.09 1.74
C GLU A 51 4.00 -3.62 1.59
N VAL A 52 3.24 -2.89 0.76
CA VAL A 52 3.38 -1.44 0.62
C VAL A 52 3.10 -0.74 1.96
N ALA A 53 2.01 -1.11 2.64
CA ALA A 53 1.66 -0.54 3.93
C ALA A 53 2.74 -0.82 5.00
N ALA A 54 3.23 -2.05 5.09
CA ALA A 54 4.29 -2.41 6.03
C ALA A 54 5.59 -1.63 5.76
N LYS A 55 6.00 -1.52 4.48
CA LYS A 55 7.18 -0.72 4.08
C LYS A 55 7.00 0.76 4.42
N ALA A 56 5.83 1.33 4.16
CA ALA A 56 5.54 2.72 4.50
C ALA A 56 5.64 2.97 6.01
N VAL A 57 5.02 2.12 6.83
CA VAL A 57 5.08 2.24 8.30
C VAL A 57 6.51 2.12 8.80
N ALA A 58 7.29 1.15 8.29
CA ALA A 58 8.69 0.98 8.67
C ALA A 58 9.54 2.20 8.30
N LEU A 59 9.35 2.76 7.08
CA LEU A 59 10.07 3.95 6.64
C LEU A 59 9.72 5.20 7.45
N GLU A 60 8.44 5.43 7.74
CA GLU A 60 8.01 6.58 8.56
C GLU A 60 8.50 6.44 10.00
N THR A 61 8.46 5.23 10.56
CA THR A 61 9.02 4.94 11.89
C THR A 61 10.52 5.22 11.90
N TRP A 62 11.26 4.72 10.91
CA TRP A 62 12.69 4.99 10.76
C TRP A 62 12.97 6.49 10.67
N LYS A 63 12.26 7.23 9.81
CA LYS A 63 12.39 8.69 9.74
C LYS A 63 12.13 9.36 11.09
N CYS A 64 11.13 8.93 11.84
CA CYS A 64 10.82 9.49 13.15
C CYS A 64 11.98 9.29 14.15
N PHE A 65 12.65 8.14 14.15
CA PHE A 65 13.80 7.88 15.02
C PHE A 65 15.03 8.71 14.66
N TYR A 66 15.25 8.97 13.37
CA TYR A 66 16.43 9.68 12.85
C TYR A 66 16.17 11.17 12.50
N SER A 67 14.94 11.67 12.62
CA SER A 67 14.62 13.11 12.54
C SER A 67 14.54 13.78 13.92
N ASN A 68 14.74 13.03 15.01
CA ASN A 68 14.73 13.57 16.37
C ASN A 68 16.04 14.33 16.74
N ASP A 69 16.90 14.58 15.76
CA ASP A 69 18.20 15.22 15.88
C ASP A 69 18.10 16.76 15.96
N GLY A 70 16.89 17.34 15.88
CA GLY A 70 16.72 18.77 15.63
C GLY A 70 15.64 19.53 16.43
N GLY A 71 15.37 19.19 17.70
CA GLY A 71 14.29 19.91 18.39
C GLY A 71 14.11 19.76 19.91
N ARG A 72 15.16 19.55 20.71
CA ARG A 72 15.06 19.77 22.17
C ARG A 72 16.03 20.83 22.65
N CYS A 73 15.66 22.09 22.45
CA CYS A 73 16.06 23.18 23.32
C CYS A 73 14.81 23.61 24.10
N GLN A 74 14.47 22.87 25.17
CA GLN A 74 13.63 23.40 26.23
C GLN A 74 14.51 23.42 27.48
N GLU A 75 14.98 24.61 27.82
CA GLU A 75 15.73 24.85 29.06
C GLU A 75 14.85 24.56 30.28
N PRO A 76 15.37 23.88 31.32
CA PRO A 76 14.72 23.83 32.61
C PRO A 76 15.00 25.15 33.37
N GLY A 77 13.92 25.85 33.74
CA GLY A 77 13.96 26.88 34.77
C GLY A 77 13.99 26.28 36.18
#